data_AF-Q1RJA0-F1
#
_entry.id   AF-Q1RJA0-F1
#
_cell.length_a   1.000
_cell.length_b   1.000
_cell.length_c   1.000
_cell.angle_alpha   90.00
_cell.angle_beta   90.00
_cell.angle_gamma   90.00
#
_symmetry.space_group_name_H-M   'P 1'
#
loop_
_entity.id
_entity.type
_entity.pdbx_description
1 polymer ?
#
loop_
_entity_poly.entity_id
_entity_poly.type
_entity_poly.pdbx_seq_one_letter_code
_entity_poly.pdbx_strand_id
1 'polypeptide(L)'
;MNQLSLSDDQIIIPGLTYISEYITIEEENKLIKLIDNSKWNNELKRRVQHYGYKYDYKSRSINQSYFLGMLPQWLQTLCDSLHKQNIFHEIPDQVIINEYMPGQGIAPHTDCIPCFSDTID
;
A
#
# COMPACT_ATOMS: atom_id res chain seq x y z
N MET A 1 -33.67 -9.63 -1.78
CA MET A 1 -32.21 -9.92 -1.71
C MET A 1 -31.77 -9.52 -0.33
N ASN A 2 -31.30 -10.48 0.48
CA ASN A 2 -30.98 -10.25 1.88
C ASN A 2 -29.74 -9.36 1.98
N GLN A 3 -29.94 -8.13 2.44
CA GLN A 3 -28.90 -7.24 2.89
C GLN A 3 -28.36 -7.81 4.20
N LEU A 4 -27.17 -8.40 4.16
CA LEU A 4 -26.43 -8.75 5.36
C LEU A 4 -25.99 -7.42 6.00
N SER A 5 -26.77 -6.93 6.96
CA SER A 5 -26.31 -5.89 7.87
C SER A 5 -25.23 -6.50 8.75
N LEU A 6 -23.99 -6.07 8.58
CA LEU A 6 -22.96 -6.24 9.60
C LEU A 6 -23.48 -5.46 10.83
N SER A 7 -23.86 -6.17 11.88
CA SER A 7 -24.26 -5.57 13.14
C SER A 7 -23.10 -4.76 13.71
N ASP A 8 -23.37 -3.52 14.13
CA ASP A 8 -22.45 -2.50 14.70
C ASP A 8 -21.73 -2.89 16.01
N ASP A 9 -21.57 -4.18 16.30
CA ASP A 9 -20.59 -4.61 17.29
C ASP A 9 -19.21 -4.35 16.69
N GLN A 10 -18.69 -3.13 16.90
CA GLN A 10 -17.35 -2.73 16.46
C GLN A 10 -16.32 -3.64 17.13
N ILE A 11 -15.91 -4.69 16.41
CA ILE A 11 -14.78 -5.53 16.81
C ILE A 11 -13.54 -4.63 16.81
N ILE A 12 -13.07 -4.25 18.00
CA ILE A 12 -11.82 -3.53 18.16
C ILE A 12 -10.69 -4.56 18.11
N ILE A 13 -9.94 -4.57 17.00
CA ILE A 13 -8.72 -5.38 16.87
C ILE A 13 -7.54 -4.49 17.28
N PRO A 14 -6.81 -4.83 18.36
CA PRO A 14 -5.65 -4.03 18.77
C PRO A 14 -4.61 -3.93 17.64
N GLY A 15 -4.16 -2.70 17.37
CA GLY A 15 -3.21 -2.40 16.28
C GLY A 15 -3.83 -2.27 14.89
N LEU A 16 -5.16 -2.41 14.75
CA LEU A 16 -5.87 -2.16 13.50
C LEU A 16 -6.71 -0.89 13.59
N THR A 17 -6.49 0.04 12.67
CA THR A 17 -7.33 1.21 12.47
C THR A 17 -7.97 1.12 11.10
N TYR A 18 -9.28 1.34 11.01
CA TYR A 18 -10.01 1.40 9.74
C TYR A 18 -10.61 2.80 9.56
N ILE A 19 -10.26 3.45 8.45
CA ILE A 19 -10.79 4.76 8.06
C ILE A 19 -11.62 4.58 6.79
N SER A 20 -12.94 4.55 6.93
CA SER A 20 -13.86 4.42 5.80
C SER A 20 -13.77 5.66 4.89
N GLU A 21 -13.83 5.44 3.58
CA GLU A 21 -13.90 6.52 2.58
C GLU A 21 -12.78 7.57 2.73
N TYR A 22 -11.58 7.14 3.14
CA TYR A 22 -10.42 8.03 3.32
C TYR A 22 -10.01 8.72 2.01
N ILE A 23 -10.07 7.98 0.89
CA ILE A 23 -9.78 8.51 -0.44
C ILE A 23 -11.09 9.01 -1.06
N THR A 24 -11.14 10.28 -1.42
CA THR A 24 -12.30 10.85 -2.14
C THR A 24 -12.39 10.33 -3.57
N ILE A 25 -13.57 10.39 -4.19
CA ILE A 25 -13.78 9.97 -5.59
C ILE A 25 -12.85 10.74 -6.55
N GLU A 26 -12.64 12.03 -6.29
CA GLU A 26 -11.74 12.86 -7.10
C GLU A 26 -10.27 12.41 -6.98
N GLU A 27 -9.83 12.07 -5.76
CA GLU A 27 -8.49 11.54 -5.50
C GLU A 27 -8.28 10.16 -6.11
N GLU A 28 -9.26 9.27 -5.95
CA GLU A 28 -9.24 7.92 -6.54
C GLU A 28 -9.04 8.00 -8.06
N ASN A 29 -9.87 8.80 -8.74
CA ASN A 29 -9.78 8.99 -10.19
C ASN A 29 -8.41 9.55 -10.64
N LYS A 30 -7.82 10.42 -9.82
CA LYS A 30 -6.48 10.97 -10.07
C LYS A 30 -5.39 9.92 -9.86
N LEU A 31 -5.47 9.15 -8.77
CA LEU A 31 -4.52 8.09 -8.43
C LEU A 31 -4.52 6.99 -9.48
N ILE A 32 -5.69 6.48 -9.89
CA ILE A 32 -5.81 5.46 -10.94
C ILE A 32 -5.12 5.91 -12.23
N LYS A 33 -5.36 7.15 -12.68
CA LYS A 33 -4.69 7.70 -13.87
C LYS A 33 -3.17 7.76 -13.74
N LEU A 34 -2.65 8.13 -12.57
CA LEU A 34 -1.21 8.21 -12.32
C LEU A 34 -0.57 6.81 -12.29
N ILE A 35 -1.27 5.85 -11.67
CA ILE A 35 -0.87 4.46 -11.53
C ILE A 35 -0.84 3.77 -12.90
N ASP A 36 -1.90 3.90 -13.69
CA ASP A 36 -2.02 3.23 -14.99
C ASP A 36 -1.00 3.73 -16.02
N ASN A 37 -0.63 5.01 -15.94
CA ASN A 37 0.40 5.61 -16.78
C ASN A 37 1.83 5.30 -16.32
N SER A 38 2.01 4.61 -15.19
CA SER A 38 3.31 4.22 -14.66
C SER A 38 3.74 2.84 -15.14
N LYS A 39 5.04 2.54 -15.04
CA LYS A 39 5.60 1.28 -15.55
C LYS A 39 5.28 0.12 -14.61
N TRP A 40 4.57 -0.89 -15.13
CA TRP A 40 4.29 -2.13 -14.44
C TRP A 40 5.43 -3.16 -14.54
N ASN A 41 5.71 -3.85 -13.43
CA ASN A 41 6.46 -5.10 -13.42
C ASN A 41 5.48 -6.29 -13.47
N ASN A 42 5.75 -7.23 -14.39
CA ASN A 42 4.92 -8.41 -14.68
C ASN A 42 5.61 -9.74 -14.33
N GLU A 43 6.68 -9.72 -13.51
CA GLU A 43 7.44 -10.92 -13.11
C GLU A 43 6.63 -11.85 -12.19
N LEU A 44 5.66 -11.30 -11.45
CA LEU A 44 4.75 -12.06 -10.60
C LEU A 44 3.45 -12.36 -11.33
N LYS A 45 2.63 -13.28 -10.78
CA LYS A 45 1.28 -13.53 -11.31
C LYS A 45 0.42 -12.25 -11.32
N ARG A 46 0.61 -11.38 -10.32
CA ARG A 46 0.00 -10.06 -10.21
C ARG A 46 0.95 -8.99 -10.76
N ARG A 47 0.44 -7.85 -11.21
CA ARG A 47 1.32 -6.73 -11.59
C ARG A 47 1.70 -5.92 -10.37
N VAL A 48 2.93 -5.41 -10.36
CA VAL A 48 3.45 -4.61 -9.25
C VAL A 48 4.19 -3.36 -9.72
N GLN A 49 4.15 -2.30 -8.92
CA GLN A 49 5.02 -1.12 -9.03
C GLN A 49 5.72 -0.93 -7.68
N HIS A 50 7.02 -0.61 -7.71
CA HIS A 50 7.81 -0.34 -6.51
C HIS A 50 8.40 1.07 -6.61
N TYR A 51 8.26 1.83 -5.53
CA TYR A 51 8.84 3.17 -5.38
C TYR A 51 9.61 3.27 -4.07
N GLY A 52 10.67 4.07 -4.04
CA GLY A 52 11.57 4.15 -2.88
C GLY A 52 12.53 2.98 -2.87
N TYR A 53 12.07 1.84 -2.36
CA TYR A 53 12.86 0.61 -2.26
C TYR A 53 12.17 -0.55 -3.00
N LYS A 54 12.97 -1.40 -3.66
CA LYS A 54 12.49 -2.66 -4.21
C LYS A 54 12.40 -3.71 -3.12
N TYR A 55 11.27 -4.40 -3.05
CA TYR A 55 11.10 -5.58 -2.20
C TYR A 55 11.51 -6.84 -2.96
N ASP A 56 12.50 -7.59 -2.44
CA ASP A 56 12.89 -8.87 -3.03
C ASP A 56 12.00 -10.00 -2.49
N TYR A 57 11.08 -10.46 -3.33
CA TYR A 57 10.14 -11.52 -2.98
C TYR A 57 10.79 -12.91 -2.85
N LYS A 58 12.00 -13.13 -3.41
CA LYS A 58 12.70 -14.41 -3.31
C LYS A 58 13.43 -14.53 -1.98
N SER A 59 14.12 -13.47 -1.56
CA SER A 59 14.85 -13.45 -0.30
C SER A 59 14.04 -12.94 0.89
N ARG A 60 12.85 -12.35 0.66
CA ARG A 60 12.00 -11.70 1.67
C ARG A 60 12.77 -10.67 2.50
N SER A 61 13.63 -9.89 1.84
CA SER A 61 14.51 -8.92 2.48
C SER A 61 14.52 -7.61 1.70
N ILE A 62 14.63 -6.50 2.41
CA ILE A 62 15.05 -5.22 1.84
C ILE A 62 16.53 -5.04 2.20
N ASN A 63 17.37 -4.85 1.20
CA ASN A 63 18.77 -4.45 1.34
C ASN A 63 18.91 -3.00 0.84
N GLN A 64 19.84 -2.22 1.39
CA GLN A 64 20.13 -0.85 0.93
C GLN A 64 20.50 -0.79 -0.57
N SER A 65 20.96 -1.90 -1.15
CA SER A 65 21.20 -2.07 -2.59
C SER A 65 19.94 -2.06 -3.46
N TYR A 66 18.74 -1.93 -2.87
CA TYR A 66 17.45 -1.94 -3.58
C TYR A 66 16.76 -0.57 -3.64
N PHE A 67 17.44 0.52 -3.27
CA PHE A 67 16.90 1.87 -3.46
C PHE A 67 16.71 2.15 -4.97
N LEU A 68 15.47 2.41 -5.36
CA LEU A 68 15.06 2.69 -6.75
C LEU A 68 15.09 4.18 -7.08
N GLY A 69 15.27 5.05 -6.07
CA GLY A 69 15.18 6.49 -6.19
C GLY A 69 14.10 7.08 -5.29
N MET A 70 14.10 8.40 -5.17
CA MET A 70 13.09 9.14 -4.40
C MET A 70 11.68 8.87 -4.94
N LEU A 71 10.68 9.00 -4.06
CA LEU A 71 9.28 8.92 -4.47
C LEU A 71 8.97 10.01 -5.51
N PRO A 72 8.23 9.69 -6.58
CA PRO A 72 7.72 10.71 -7.47
C PRO A 72 6.81 11.67 -6.71
N GLN A 73 6.77 12.94 -7.13
CA GLN A 73 6.10 14.01 -6.39
C GLN A 73 4.65 13.68 -5.99
N TRP A 74 3.91 12.95 -6.83
CA TRP A 74 2.52 12.60 -6.54
C TRP A 74 2.39 11.59 -5.39
N LEU A 75 3.34 10.66 -5.24
CA LEU A 75 3.42 9.75 -4.09
C LEU A 75 3.93 10.48 -2.85
N GLN A 76 4.93 11.35 -3.02
CA GLN A 76 5.45 12.15 -1.91
C GLN A 76 4.35 12.99 -1.27
N THR A 77 3.51 13.65 -2.09
CA THR A 77 2.36 14.42 -1.59
C THR A 77 1.38 13.57 -0.78
N LEU A 78 1.14 12.33 -1.19
CA LEU A 78 0.28 11.39 -0.43
C LEU A 78 0.93 11.00 0.90
N CYS A 79 2.21 10.62 0.88
CA CYS A 79 2.98 10.26 2.07
C CYS A 79 3.05 11.41 3.09
N ASP A 80 3.28 12.64 2.62
CA ASP A 80 3.27 13.83 3.46
C ASP A 80 1.89 14.09 4.08
N SER A 81 0.81 13.83 3.35
CA SER A 81 -0.56 13.99 3.84
C SER A 81 -0.88 12.99 4.96
N LEU A 82 -0.52 11.72 4.75
CA LEU A 82 -0.69 10.66 5.74
C LEU A 82 0.07 10.97 7.04
N HIS A 83 1.32 11.44 6.93
CA HIS A 83 2.10 11.86 8.08
C HIS A 83 1.51 13.09 8.79
N LYS A 84 1.10 14.13 8.06
CA LYS A 84 0.46 15.33 8.63
C LYS A 84 -0.83 15.02 9.39
N GLN A 85 -1.55 13.97 8.98
CA GLN A 85 -2.76 13.49 9.64
C GLN A 85 -2.48 12.54 10.81
N ASN A 86 -1.19 12.30 11.14
CA ASN A 86 -0.73 11.35 12.15
C ASN A 86 -1.20 9.90 11.90
N ILE A 87 -1.43 9.53 10.63
CA ILE A 87 -1.69 8.13 10.24
C ILE A 87 -0.39 7.34 10.27
N PHE A 88 0.71 7.96 9.79
CA PHE A 88 2.07 7.47 10.00
C PHE A 88 2.86 8.40 10.92
N HIS A 89 3.63 7.80 11.83
CA HIS A 89 4.55 8.52 12.72
C HIS A 89 5.71 9.19 11.96
N GLU A 90 6.17 8.56 10.88
CA GLU A 90 7.23 9.06 9.99
C GLU A 90 6.69 9.18 8.57
N ILE A 91 7.32 9.98 7.71
CA ILE A 91 6.91 10.06 6.30
C ILE A 91 7.31 8.73 5.61
N PRO A 92 6.36 7.99 5.01
CA PRO A 92 6.69 6.78 4.28
C PRO A 92 7.68 7.05 3.15
N ASP A 93 8.70 6.21 3.03
CA ASP A 93 9.74 6.32 2.00
C ASP A 93 9.69 5.18 0.97
N GLN A 94 8.76 4.22 1.14
CA GLN A 94 8.52 3.10 0.25
C GLN A 94 7.03 2.95 -0.06
N VAL A 95 6.70 2.69 -1.33
CA VAL A 95 5.33 2.40 -1.77
C VAL A 95 5.35 1.20 -2.71
N ILE A 96 4.44 0.24 -2.49
CA ILE A 96 4.22 -0.92 -3.35
C ILE A 96 2.79 -0.91 -3.85
N ILE A 97 2.60 -0.77 -5.16
CA ILE A 97 1.28 -0.82 -5.80
C ILE A 97 1.11 -2.21 -6.38
N ASN A 98 0.02 -2.89 -6.01
CA ASN A 98 -0.30 -4.24 -6.49
C ASN A 98 -1.62 -4.20 -7.27
N GLU A 99 -1.65 -4.77 -8.47
CA GLU A 99 -2.89 -4.96 -9.22
C GLU A 99 -3.22 -6.46 -9.32
N TYR A 100 -4.47 -6.79 -8.99
CA TYR A 100 -4.99 -8.15 -9.02
C TYR A 100 -6.12 -8.28 -10.05
N MET A 101 -5.96 -9.22 -10.98
CA MET A 101 -7.05 -9.63 -11.86
C MET A 101 -8.02 -10.59 -11.15
N PRO A 102 -9.26 -10.74 -11.64
CA PRO A 102 -10.20 -11.73 -11.09
C PRO A 102 -9.58 -13.13 -10.97
N GLY A 103 -9.69 -13.73 -9.78
CA GLY A 103 -9.10 -15.04 -9.46
C GLY A 103 -7.64 -14.99 -8.95
N GLN A 104 -7.01 -13.81 -8.94
CA GLN A 104 -5.73 -13.62 -8.28
C GLN A 104 -5.92 -13.27 -6.80
N GLY A 105 -4.89 -13.53 -6.01
CA GLY A 105 -4.88 -13.18 -4.59
C GLY A 105 -3.47 -13.25 -4.02
N ILE A 106 -3.39 -13.06 -2.71
CA ILE A 106 -2.15 -13.16 -1.94
C ILE A 106 -2.28 -14.27 -0.90
N ALA A 107 -1.24 -15.08 -0.75
CA ALA A 107 -1.20 -16.13 0.26
C ALA A 107 -1.05 -15.50 1.66
N PRO A 108 -1.48 -16.19 2.73
CA PRO A 108 -1.23 -15.75 4.10
C PRO A 108 0.27 -15.49 4.33
N HIS A 109 0.58 -14.31 4.85
CA HIS A 109 1.94 -13.87 5.14
C HIS A 109 1.94 -12.82 6.25
N THR A 110 3.13 -12.52 6.76
CA THR A 110 3.43 -11.33 7.56
C THR A 110 4.40 -10.50 6.74
N ASP A 111 4.23 -9.18 6.77
CA ASP A 111 5.22 -8.29 6.19
C ASP A 111 6.57 -8.46 6.88
N CYS A 112 7.65 -8.11 6.17
CA CYS A 112 8.99 -8.28 6.68
C CYS A 112 9.21 -7.36 7.90
N ILE A 113 9.08 -7.92 9.11
CA ILE A 113 9.26 -7.22 10.39
C ILE A 113 10.58 -6.43 10.47
N PRO A 114 11.75 -6.94 10.02
CA PRO A 114 12.98 -6.14 10.04
C PRO A 114 13.08 -5.11 8.91
N CYS A 115 12.13 -5.10 7.97
CA CYS A 115 12.16 -4.24 6.79
C CYS A 115 11.24 -3.01 6.88
N PHE A 116 10.17 -3.09 7.68
CA PHE A 116 9.15 -2.06 7.82
C PHE A 116 9.08 -1.56 9.26
N SER A 117 8.58 -0.34 9.43
CA SER A 117 8.29 0.22 10.77
C SER A 117 6.98 -0.36 11.34
N ASP A 118 6.59 0.11 12.52
CA ASP A 118 5.45 -0.43 13.28
C ASP A 118 4.09 -0.29 12.58
N THR A 119 3.97 0.61 11.58
CA THR A 119 2.73 0.87 10.84
C THR A 119 2.90 0.56 9.36
N ILE A 120 1.97 -0.22 8.80
CA ILE A 120 1.81 -0.50 7.37
C ILE A 120 0.37 -0.13 7.01
N ASP A 121 0.20 0.61 5.91
CA ASP A 121 -1.09 1.11 5.37
C ASP A 121 -1.16 0.83 3.87
#